data_AF-A0A7G8HIL9-F1
#
_entry.id   AF-A0A7G8HIL9-F1
#
_cell.length_a   1.000
_cell.length_b   1.000
_cell.length_c   1.000
_cell.angle_alpha   90.00
_cell.angle_beta   90.00
_cell.angle_gamma   90.00
#
_symmetry.space_group_name_H-M   'P 1'
#
loop_
_entity.id
_entity.type
_entity.pdbx_description
1 polymer ?
#
loop_
_entity_poly.entity_id
_entity_poly.type
_entity_poly.pdbx_seq_one_letter_code
_entity_poly.pdbx_strand_id
1 'polypeptide(L)'
;MQIVRDRRTLCRCLAFPVVATALLALGVTPAARADRQDGERPSLMALLEPVPPRAEPVPTLVLERTDRRIASTGDPIWDLRLEIPGKPTRRFDAVSGRANRQNADRDRMGSRAPLPAGTYSVGPVEPLADGAYPELGPVWISIEPTFTTGRRVLGIHQDPSAGRLNTQSGTLGCIGLVNRNDMLDLSTLIERSGTQRLVVMN
;
A
#
# COMPACT_ATOMS: atom_id res chain seq x y z
N MET A 1 -5.02 -60.32 -16.63
CA MET A 1 -3.57 -60.47 -16.90
C MET A 1 -2.89 -59.23 -16.32
N GLN A 2 -2.43 -59.35 -15.07
CA GLN A 2 -1.02 -59.20 -14.64
C GLN A 2 -0.52 -57.72 -14.69
N ILE A 3 0.15 -57.13 -13.70
CA ILE A 3 0.72 -57.56 -12.42
C ILE A 3 0.98 -56.27 -11.61
N VAL A 4 0.80 -56.38 -10.29
CA VAL A 4 1.21 -55.45 -9.22
C VAL A 4 2.73 -55.18 -9.26
N ARG A 5 3.20 -53.96 -8.93
CA ARG A 5 4.47 -53.80 -8.22
C ARG A 5 4.55 -52.51 -7.40
N ASP A 6 4.24 -52.71 -6.12
CA ASP A 6 4.68 -51.96 -4.96
C ASP A 6 6.23 -51.94 -4.86
N ARG A 7 6.80 -50.83 -4.39
CA ARG A 7 8.16 -50.79 -3.82
C ARG A 7 8.25 -49.73 -2.72
N ARG A 8 8.12 -50.24 -1.49
CA ARG A 8 8.53 -49.65 -0.21
C ARG A 8 10.03 -49.33 -0.12
N THR A 9 10.37 -48.64 0.99
CA THR A 9 11.66 -48.48 1.72
C THR A 9 12.57 -47.37 1.19
N LEU A 10 13.14 -46.43 1.97
CA LEU A 10 13.58 -46.35 3.38
C LEU A 10 13.28 -44.93 3.94
N CYS A 11 12.73 -44.73 5.13
CA CYS A 11 13.36 -44.81 6.45
C CYS A 11 14.68 -44.02 6.60
N ARG A 12 14.61 -42.81 7.16
CA ARG A 12 15.66 -42.25 8.03
C ARG A 12 15.08 -41.13 8.91
N CYS A 13 14.69 -41.53 10.11
CA CYS A 13 14.59 -40.65 11.26
C CYS A 13 16.00 -40.17 11.62
N LEU A 14 16.19 -38.87 11.82
CA LEU A 14 17.31 -38.35 12.60
C LEU A 14 16.73 -37.42 13.67
N ALA A 15 16.53 -38.03 14.84
CA ALA A 15 16.37 -37.34 16.09
C ALA A 15 17.72 -36.72 16.47
N PHE A 16 17.74 -35.42 16.74
CA PHE A 16 18.89 -34.79 17.39
C PHE A 16 18.75 -34.97 18.91
N PRO A 17 19.81 -35.43 19.61
CA PRO A 17 19.75 -35.68 21.02
C PRO A 17 19.79 -34.38 21.83
N VAL A 18 18.87 -34.30 22.79
CA VAL A 18 18.92 -33.39 23.93
C VAL A 18 20.05 -33.85 24.84
N VAL A 19 21.09 -33.04 25.01
CA VAL A 19 22.10 -33.24 26.07
C VAL A 19 21.82 -32.22 27.16
N ALA A 20 21.15 -32.68 28.21
CA ALA A 20 21.02 -31.98 29.47
C ALA A 20 22.30 -32.24 30.29
N THR A 21 23.06 -31.19 30.58
CA THR A 21 24.19 -31.28 31.51
C THR A 21 23.85 -30.40 32.72
N ALA A 22 23.54 -31.05 33.83
CA ALA A 22 23.34 -30.42 35.12
C ALA A 22 24.70 -30.24 35.81
N LEU A 23 25.06 -29.01 36.16
CA LEU A 23 26.18 -28.68 37.03
C LEU A 23 25.66 -27.80 38.16
N LEU A 24 25.59 -28.41 39.35
CA LEU A 24 25.40 -27.74 40.63
C LEU A 24 26.69 -26.98 40.98
N ALA A 25 26.57 -25.66 41.10
CA ALA A 25 27.56 -24.84 41.79
C ALA A 25 26.84 -23.99 42.84
N LEU A 26 27.04 -24.35 44.11
CA LEU A 26 26.79 -23.49 45.26
C LEU A 26 27.94 -22.47 45.36
N GLY A 27 27.62 -21.17 45.37
CA GLY A 27 28.64 -20.14 45.52
C GLY A 27 28.07 -18.73 45.66
N VAL A 28 27.93 -18.30 46.91
CA VAL A 28 28.08 -16.94 47.47
C VAL A 28 27.46 -15.77 46.68
N THR A 29 26.41 -15.20 47.24
CA THR A 29 25.81 -13.92 46.84
C THR A 29 26.78 -12.75 47.09
N PRO A 30 27.13 -11.93 46.07
CA PRO A 30 27.60 -10.58 46.34
C PRO A 30 26.39 -9.69 46.64
N ALA A 31 26.52 -8.90 47.71
CA ALA A 31 25.54 -7.94 48.14
C ALA A 31 25.10 -7.04 46.98
N ALA A 32 23.78 -6.83 46.90
CA ALA A 32 23.13 -5.89 46.01
C ALA A 32 23.85 -4.54 46.02
N ARG A 33 24.42 -4.16 44.88
CA ARG A 33 24.57 -2.75 44.55
C ARG A 33 23.37 -2.40 43.69
N ALA A 34 22.30 -2.00 44.37
CA ALA A 34 21.19 -1.32 43.73
C ALA A 34 21.79 -0.08 43.06
N ASP A 35 21.98 -0.15 41.75
CA ASP A 35 22.28 1.02 40.95
C ASP A 35 21.02 1.87 41.02
N ARG A 36 21.12 2.93 41.81
CA ARG A 36 20.05 3.87 42.06
C ARG A 36 19.90 4.62 40.74
N GLN A 37 18.98 4.16 39.89
CA GLN A 37 18.42 5.03 38.86
C GLN A 37 17.79 6.19 39.63
N ASP A 38 18.51 7.30 39.69
CA ASP A 38 17.97 8.60 40.07
C ASP A 38 16.87 8.89 39.05
N GLY A 39 15.65 8.46 39.39
CA GLY A 39 14.44 8.77 38.68
C GLY A 39 14.26 10.27 38.76
N GLU A 40 14.77 10.96 37.75
CA GLU A 40 14.53 12.37 37.51
C GLU A 40 13.02 12.54 37.39
N ARG A 41 12.39 12.93 38.51
CA ARG A 41 10.95 13.17 38.56
C ARG A 41 10.70 14.31 37.58
N PRO A 42 9.82 14.13 36.58
CA PRO A 42 9.49 15.22 35.69
C PRO A 42 9.02 16.41 36.53
N SER A 43 9.57 17.58 36.24
CA SER A 43 9.19 18.82 36.91
C SER A 43 7.68 18.95 36.93
N LEU A 44 7.10 19.40 38.05
CA LEU A 44 5.66 19.72 38.11
C LEU A 44 5.25 20.73 37.04
N MET A 45 6.20 21.57 36.56
CA MET A 45 5.98 22.46 35.42
C MET A 45 5.81 21.70 34.10
N ALA A 46 6.54 20.59 33.88
CA ALA A 46 6.40 19.76 32.68
C ALA A 46 5.07 19.00 32.63
N LEU A 47 4.44 18.76 33.78
CA LEU A 47 3.07 18.20 33.87
C LEU A 47 1.98 19.24 33.57
N LEU A 48 2.34 20.52 33.62
CA LEU A 48 1.46 21.66 33.32
C LEU A 48 1.68 22.19 31.89
N GLU A 49 2.70 21.69 31.18
CA GLU A 49 2.85 21.96 29.75
C GLU A 49 1.62 21.40 29.02
N PRO A 50 0.90 22.23 28.24
CA PRO A 50 -0.18 21.71 27.42
C PRO A 50 0.41 20.70 26.46
N VAL A 51 0.01 19.43 26.60
CA VAL A 51 0.29 18.43 25.57
C VAL A 51 -0.26 18.99 24.27
N PRO A 52 0.58 19.28 23.26
CA PRO A 52 0.08 19.80 22.00
C PRO A 52 -0.95 18.79 21.49
N PRO A 53 -2.16 19.24 21.08
CA PRO A 53 -3.18 18.32 20.62
C PRO A 53 -2.59 17.48 19.49
N ARG A 54 -2.55 16.16 19.69
CA ARG A 54 -2.18 15.25 18.60
C ARG A 54 -3.18 15.50 17.49
N ALA A 55 -2.68 15.90 16.32
CA ALA A 55 -3.51 15.96 15.13
C ALA A 55 -4.15 14.58 14.95
N GLU A 56 -5.48 14.52 15.02
CA GLU A 56 -6.22 13.30 14.74
C GLU A 56 -5.79 12.82 13.34
N PRO A 57 -5.42 11.54 13.19
CA PRO A 57 -5.10 11.00 11.88
C PRO A 57 -6.31 11.24 10.96
N VAL A 58 -6.07 11.68 9.72
CA VAL A 58 -7.13 11.97 8.75
C VAL A 58 -7.25 10.82 7.74
N PRO A 59 -8.46 10.53 7.23
CA PRO A 59 -8.63 9.62 6.11
C PRO A 59 -7.69 9.94 4.95
N THR A 60 -6.91 8.96 4.52
CA THR A 60 -5.83 9.15 3.54
C THR A 60 -5.79 7.99 2.55
N LEU A 61 -5.65 8.31 1.27
CA LEU A 61 -5.24 7.33 0.26
C LEU A 61 -3.73 7.21 0.22
N VAL A 62 -3.22 5.99 0.10
CA VAL A 62 -1.80 5.70 -0.11
C VAL A 62 -1.67 4.83 -1.34
N LEU A 63 -0.91 5.29 -2.33
CA LEU A 63 -0.59 4.53 -3.53
C LEU A 63 0.86 4.08 -3.47
N GLU A 64 1.08 2.77 -3.53
CA GLU A 64 2.40 2.17 -3.45
C GLU A 64 2.58 1.07 -4.50
N ARG A 65 3.74 1.02 -5.14
CA ARG A 65 4.02 0.00 -6.14
C ARG A 65 4.29 -1.33 -5.45
N THR A 66 3.72 -2.41 -5.99
CA THR A 66 3.99 -3.77 -5.49
C THR A 66 4.94 -4.51 -6.43
N ASP A 67 5.44 -5.67 -5.98
CA ASP A 67 6.18 -6.60 -6.83
C ASP A 67 5.27 -7.40 -7.78
N ARG A 68 3.94 -7.30 -7.62
CA ARG A 68 2.98 -8.02 -8.47
C ARG A 68 2.85 -7.36 -9.83
N ARG A 69 2.48 -8.18 -10.81
CA ARG A 69 2.22 -7.76 -12.17
C ARG A 69 0.96 -8.42 -12.71
N ILE A 70 0.29 -7.76 -13.63
CA ILE A 70 -0.77 -8.38 -14.41
C ILE A 70 -0.14 -9.43 -15.33
N ALA A 71 -0.56 -10.69 -15.21
CA ALA A 71 0.11 -11.82 -15.87
C ALA A 71 0.10 -11.73 -17.41
N SER A 72 -0.95 -11.18 -18.01
CA SER A 72 -1.10 -11.07 -19.46
C SER A 72 -0.18 -10.02 -20.08
N THR A 73 -0.04 -8.86 -19.43
CA THR A 73 0.61 -7.67 -20.02
C THR A 73 1.92 -7.29 -19.35
N GLY A 74 2.19 -7.81 -18.16
CA GLY A 74 3.34 -7.44 -17.34
C GLY A 74 3.22 -6.09 -16.65
N ASP A 75 2.05 -5.44 -16.71
CA ASP A 75 1.78 -4.16 -16.03
C ASP A 75 2.06 -4.27 -14.54
N PRO A 76 2.83 -3.34 -13.95
CA PRO A 76 3.02 -3.31 -12.51
C PRO A 76 1.70 -3.02 -11.79
N ILE A 77 1.38 -3.83 -10.78
CA ILE A 77 0.24 -3.59 -9.91
C ILE A 77 0.68 -2.67 -8.78
N TRP A 78 -0.11 -1.63 -8.56
CA TRP A 78 -0.02 -0.73 -7.43
C TRP A 78 -1.10 -1.10 -6.40
N ASP A 79 -0.76 -1.03 -5.12
CA ASP A 79 -1.68 -1.16 -4.00
C ASP A 79 -2.19 0.24 -3.65
N LEU A 80 -3.44 0.52 -4.01
CA LEU A 80 -4.14 1.72 -3.55
C LEU A 80 -4.86 1.40 -2.26
N ARG A 81 -4.36 1.95 -1.15
CA ARG A 81 -4.92 1.76 0.18
C ARG A 81 -5.73 2.96 0.61
N LEU A 82 -6.87 2.71 1.23
CA LEU A 82 -7.62 3.72 1.97
C LEU A 82 -7.48 3.44 3.47
N GLU A 83 -6.86 4.38 4.16
CA GLU A 83 -6.60 4.34 5.59
C GLU A 83 -7.55 5.32 6.28
N ILE A 84 -8.55 4.79 6.99
CA ILE A 84 -9.49 5.57 7.80
C ILE A 84 -9.21 5.24 9.27
N PRO A 85 -8.99 6.24 10.14
CA PRO A 85 -8.76 6.03 11.56
C PRO A 85 -9.79 5.11 12.20
N GLY A 86 -9.32 4.13 12.96
CA GLY A 86 -10.19 3.17 13.66
C GLY A 86 -10.93 2.18 12.76
N LYS A 87 -10.71 2.17 11.44
CA LYS A 87 -11.29 1.21 10.51
C LYS A 87 -10.20 0.32 9.87
N PRO A 88 -10.54 -0.92 9.48
CA PRO A 88 -9.63 -1.75 8.71
C PRO A 88 -9.25 -1.07 7.39
N THR A 89 -7.97 -1.10 7.04
CA THR A 89 -7.47 -0.63 5.74
C THR A 89 -8.18 -1.35 4.61
N ARG A 90 -8.67 -0.59 3.63
CA ARG A 90 -9.18 -1.12 2.35
C ARG A 90 -8.08 -1.04 1.31
N ARG A 91 -8.00 -2.04 0.44
CA ARG A 91 -6.94 -2.18 -0.57
C ARG A 91 -7.57 -2.48 -1.92
N PHE A 92 -7.01 -1.88 -2.96
CA PHE A 92 -7.51 -2.01 -4.32
C PHE A 92 -6.34 -2.13 -5.29
N ASP A 93 -6.47 -3.04 -6.25
CA ASP A 93 -5.46 -3.21 -7.29
C ASP A 93 -5.60 -2.10 -8.33
N ALA A 94 -4.50 -1.39 -8.57
CA ALA A 94 -4.43 -0.30 -9.52
C ALA A 94 -3.24 -0.44 -10.47
N VAL A 95 -3.30 0.32 -11.56
CA VAL A 95 -2.20 0.56 -12.50
C VAL A 95 -1.94 2.06 -12.62
N SER A 96 -0.71 2.44 -12.94
CA SER A 96 -0.35 3.82 -13.21
C SER A 96 0.69 3.91 -14.31
N GLY A 97 0.41 4.76 -15.31
CA GLY A 97 1.21 4.86 -16.53
C GLY A 97 1.01 3.66 -17.47
N ARG A 98 1.49 3.79 -18.70
CA ARG A 98 1.42 2.70 -19.69
C ARG A 98 2.45 1.63 -19.37
N ALA A 99 2.17 0.38 -19.73
CA ALA A 99 3.07 -0.78 -19.53
C ALA A 99 4.52 -0.50 -19.96
N ASN A 100 4.69 0.13 -21.12
CA ASN A 100 5.98 0.42 -21.75
C ASN A 100 6.59 1.78 -21.37
N ARG A 101 6.05 2.47 -20.36
CA ARG A 101 6.48 3.81 -19.91
C ARG A 101 6.79 3.88 -18.42
N GLN A 102 6.94 2.74 -17.76
CA GLN A 102 7.15 2.67 -16.31
C GLN A 102 8.44 3.36 -15.82
N ASN A 103 9.47 3.46 -16.68
CA ASN A 103 10.74 4.11 -16.36
C ASN A 103 10.89 5.50 -17.03
N ALA A 104 9.82 6.03 -17.63
CA ALA A 104 9.87 7.37 -18.20
C ALA A 104 9.84 8.43 -17.09
N ASP A 105 10.27 9.65 -17.41
CA ASP A 105 10.22 10.79 -16.51
C ASP A 105 8.79 11.02 -15.99
N ARG A 106 8.61 10.83 -14.67
CA ARG A 106 7.32 10.94 -13.99
C ARG A 106 6.83 12.39 -13.90
N ASP A 107 7.73 13.37 -13.91
CA ASP A 107 7.39 14.79 -13.75
C ASP A 107 7.03 15.49 -15.07
N ARG A 108 7.35 14.86 -16.19
CA ARG A 108 7.10 15.43 -17.52
C ARG A 108 5.65 15.22 -17.98
N MET A 109 5.03 16.31 -18.45
CA MET A 109 3.71 16.25 -19.11
C MET A 109 3.73 15.30 -20.32
N GLY A 110 2.70 14.47 -20.44
CA GLY A 110 2.55 13.55 -21.57
C GLY A 110 3.56 12.40 -21.62
N SER A 111 4.37 12.19 -20.57
CA SER A 111 5.34 11.08 -20.52
C SER A 111 4.67 9.70 -20.52
N ARG A 112 3.40 9.66 -20.08
CA ARG A 112 2.62 8.44 -19.83
C ARG A 112 3.26 7.52 -18.79
N ALA A 113 4.21 8.06 -18.02
CA ALA A 113 4.80 7.42 -16.86
C ALA A 113 3.77 7.33 -15.72
N PRO A 114 4.04 6.50 -14.69
CA PRO A 114 3.30 6.55 -13.43
C PRO A 114 3.28 7.97 -12.83
N LEU A 115 2.30 8.26 -11.96
CA LEU A 115 2.27 9.52 -11.22
C LEU A 115 3.59 9.78 -10.50
N PRO A 116 4.13 10.99 -10.40
CA PRO A 116 5.25 11.28 -9.50
C PRO A 116 4.93 10.93 -8.03
N ALA A 117 5.96 10.63 -7.24
CA ALA A 117 5.79 10.48 -5.80
C ALA A 117 5.56 11.85 -5.15
N GLY A 118 4.70 11.89 -4.13
CA GLY A 118 4.35 13.13 -3.45
C GLY A 118 2.95 13.10 -2.84
N THR A 119 2.54 14.25 -2.30
CA THR A 119 1.18 14.44 -1.77
C THR A 119 0.31 15.13 -2.81
N TYR A 120 -0.94 14.69 -2.87
CA TYR A 120 -1.97 15.19 -3.77
C TYR A 120 -3.22 15.53 -2.96
N SER A 121 -3.95 16.56 -3.38
CA SER A 121 -5.33 16.76 -2.95
C SER A 121 -6.24 15.83 -3.75
N VAL A 122 -7.33 15.39 -3.13
CA VAL A 122 -8.37 14.56 -3.75
C VAL A 122 -9.63 15.41 -3.88
N GLY A 123 -10.12 15.50 -5.11
CA GLY A 123 -11.32 16.25 -5.49
C GLY A 123 -12.62 15.49 -5.20
N PRO A 124 -13.76 16.04 -5.66
CA PRO A 124 -15.05 15.39 -5.51
C PRO A 124 -15.13 14.10 -6.34
N VAL A 125 -16.06 13.23 -5.94
CA VAL A 125 -16.45 12.05 -6.71
C VAL A 125 -17.44 12.48 -7.78
N GLU A 126 -17.11 12.23 -9.04
CA GLU A 126 -17.91 12.63 -10.20
C GLU A 126 -18.37 11.39 -10.97
N PRO A 127 -19.68 11.08 -10.98
CA PRO A 127 -20.23 10.05 -11.84
C PRO A 127 -20.04 10.41 -13.31
N LEU A 128 -19.62 9.44 -14.11
CA LEU A 128 -19.50 9.57 -15.56
C LEU A 128 -20.67 8.84 -16.23
N ALA A 129 -21.20 9.44 -17.30
CA ALA A 129 -22.19 8.77 -18.13
C ALA A 129 -21.58 7.54 -18.81
N ASP A 130 -22.32 6.43 -18.85
CA ASP A 130 -21.85 5.18 -19.43
C ASP A 130 -21.40 5.37 -20.88
N GLY A 131 -20.17 4.93 -21.17
CA GLY A 131 -19.58 5.00 -22.51
C GLY A 131 -19.14 6.40 -22.96
N ALA A 132 -19.33 7.46 -22.16
CA ALA A 132 -18.94 8.81 -22.53
C ALA A 132 -17.43 8.95 -22.78
N TYR A 133 -16.63 8.16 -22.06
CA TYR A 133 -15.17 8.18 -22.14
C TYR A 133 -14.64 6.74 -22.19
N PRO A 134 -14.24 6.22 -23.36
CA PRO A 134 -13.87 4.80 -23.53
C PRO A 134 -12.73 4.30 -22.64
N GLU A 135 -11.83 5.20 -22.21
CA GLU A 135 -10.67 4.89 -21.36
C GLU A 135 -10.93 5.19 -19.87
N LEU A 136 -12.14 5.66 -19.52
CA LEU A 136 -12.55 5.91 -18.15
C LEU A 136 -13.73 5.00 -17.79
N GLY A 137 -13.76 4.59 -16.53
CA GLY A 137 -14.89 3.83 -15.99
C GLY A 137 -16.06 4.71 -15.58
N PRO A 138 -16.91 4.22 -14.64
CA PRO A 138 -18.15 4.90 -14.26
C PRO A 138 -17.97 6.15 -13.40
N VAL A 139 -16.75 6.42 -12.91
CA VAL A 139 -16.46 7.47 -11.94
C VAL A 139 -15.11 8.11 -12.26
N TRP A 140 -15.04 9.43 -12.10
CA TRP A 140 -13.82 10.21 -12.08
C TRP A 140 -13.63 10.86 -10.71
N ILE A 141 -12.40 10.89 -10.21
CA ILE A 141 -12.01 11.63 -9.02
C ILE A 141 -10.74 12.39 -9.33
N SER A 142 -10.82 13.72 -9.43
CA SER A 142 -9.66 14.55 -9.73
C SER A 142 -8.62 14.48 -8.60
N ILE A 143 -7.33 14.51 -8.95
CA ILE A 143 -6.24 14.67 -7.97
C ILE A 143 -5.27 15.74 -8.45
N GLU A 144 -4.82 16.61 -7.55
CA GLU A 144 -3.90 17.70 -7.89
C GLU A 144 -2.64 17.62 -7.01
N PRO A 145 -1.43 17.64 -7.60
CA PRO A 145 -0.19 17.63 -6.83
C PRO A 145 -0.09 18.87 -5.95
N THR A 146 0.29 18.70 -4.69
CA THR A 146 0.56 19.82 -3.76
C THR A 146 2.02 20.26 -3.80
N PHE A 147 2.73 19.92 -4.88
CA PHE A 147 4.15 20.18 -5.11
C PHE A 147 4.37 20.54 -6.57
N THR A 148 5.52 21.15 -6.87
CA THR A 148 5.86 21.54 -8.23
C THR A 148 6.17 20.32 -9.09
N THR A 149 5.40 20.13 -10.16
CA THR A 149 5.65 19.12 -11.19
C THR A 149 5.11 19.63 -12.53
N GLY A 150 5.50 19.01 -13.65
CA GLY A 150 4.94 19.30 -14.98
C GLY A 150 3.64 18.55 -15.27
N ARG A 151 3.20 17.65 -14.38
CA ARG A 151 2.02 16.82 -14.55
C ARG A 151 0.72 17.57 -14.26
N ARG A 152 -0.30 17.38 -15.11
CA ARG A 152 -1.63 18.00 -15.01
C ARG A 152 -2.70 16.98 -15.41
N VAL A 153 -3.97 17.30 -15.11
CA VAL A 153 -5.15 16.51 -15.51
C VAL A 153 -5.02 15.06 -15.04
N LEU A 154 -4.84 14.89 -13.74
CA LEU A 154 -4.67 13.59 -13.10
C LEU A 154 -5.95 13.22 -12.36
N GLY A 155 -6.22 11.91 -12.28
CA GLY A 155 -7.38 11.41 -11.55
C GLY A 155 -7.24 9.97 -11.13
N ILE A 156 -8.23 9.54 -10.36
CA ILE A 156 -8.53 8.15 -10.03
C ILE A 156 -9.78 7.77 -10.81
N HIS A 157 -9.71 6.66 -11.55
CA HIS A 157 -10.82 6.11 -12.30
C HIS A 157 -10.61 4.60 -12.46
N GLN A 158 -11.60 3.87 -12.96
CA GLN A 158 -11.36 2.51 -13.45
C GLN A 158 -10.72 2.57 -14.84
N ASP A 159 -9.74 1.70 -15.10
CA ASP A 159 -9.04 1.58 -16.39
C ASP A 159 -9.54 0.34 -17.15
N PRO A 160 -10.40 0.50 -18.18
CA PRO A 160 -10.89 -0.62 -18.98
C PRO A 160 -9.79 -1.34 -19.76
N SER A 161 -8.65 -0.69 -19.99
CA SER A 161 -7.55 -1.26 -20.76
C SER A 161 -6.62 -2.15 -19.94
N ALA A 162 -6.67 -2.07 -18.60
CA ALA A 162 -5.78 -2.81 -17.72
C ALA A 162 -5.82 -4.32 -18.00
N GLY A 163 -4.67 -4.90 -18.31
CA GLY A 163 -4.51 -6.33 -18.59
C GLY A 163 -4.95 -6.77 -19.99
N ARG A 164 -5.37 -5.86 -20.86
CA ARG A 164 -5.67 -6.19 -22.26
C ARG A 164 -4.37 -6.31 -23.07
N LEU A 165 -4.27 -7.35 -23.90
CA LEU A 165 -3.12 -7.60 -24.78
C LEU A 165 -3.10 -6.63 -25.97
N ASN A 166 -2.81 -5.36 -25.71
CA ASN A 166 -2.66 -4.31 -26.71
C ASN A 166 -1.63 -3.27 -26.26
N THR A 167 -1.33 -2.28 -27.10
CA THR A 167 -0.35 -1.23 -26.80
C THR A 167 -0.87 -0.15 -25.84
N GLN A 168 -2.10 -0.28 -25.35
CA GLN A 168 -2.79 0.71 -24.53
C GLN A 168 -2.97 0.27 -23.08
N SER A 169 -2.55 -0.93 -22.67
CA SER A 169 -2.71 -1.34 -21.26
C SER A 169 -2.03 -0.37 -20.29
N GLY A 170 -2.73 -0.06 -19.19
CA GLY A 170 -2.35 0.93 -18.19
C GLY A 170 -2.87 2.34 -18.53
N THR A 171 -2.62 3.33 -17.68
CA THR A 171 -3.17 4.68 -17.87
C THR A 171 -2.21 5.62 -18.62
N LEU A 172 -2.65 6.83 -18.96
CA LEU A 172 -1.74 7.91 -19.38
C LEU A 172 -1.00 8.57 -18.19
N GLY A 173 -0.97 7.88 -17.04
CA GLY A 173 -0.37 8.31 -15.78
C GLY A 173 -1.37 8.85 -14.76
N CYS A 174 -2.63 8.43 -14.86
CA CYS A 174 -3.63 8.47 -13.79
C CYS A 174 -3.48 7.25 -12.87
N ILE A 175 -4.32 7.15 -11.84
CA ILE A 175 -4.52 5.93 -11.06
C ILE A 175 -5.72 5.19 -11.65
N GLY A 176 -5.46 4.05 -12.29
CA GLY A 176 -6.46 3.21 -12.92
C GLY A 176 -6.78 2.00 -12.06
N LEU A 177 -7.96 1.93 -11.45
CA LEU A 177 -8.42 0.72 -10.76
C LEU A 177 -8.63 -0.38 -11.80
N VAL A 178 -8.17 -1.59 -11.50
CA VAL A 178 -8.26 -2.73 -12.41
C VAL A 178 -9.71 -3.22 -12.52
N ASN A 179 -10.43 -3.28 -11.39
CA ASN A 179 -11.81 -3.78 -11.36
C ASN A 179 -12.82 -2.63 -11.27
N ARG A 180 -13.95 -2.77 -11.98
CA ARG A 180 -15.05 -1.80 -11.96
C ARG A 180 -15.72 -1.70 -10.58
N ASN A 181 -15.93 -2.83 -9.90
CA ASN A 181 -16.57 -2.83 -8.59
C ASN A 181 -15.69 -2.15 -7.54
N ASP A 182 -14.37 -2.38 -7.59
CA ASP A 182 -13.41 -1.70 -6.72
C ASP A 182 -13.48 -0.18 -6.85
N MET A 183 -13.67 0.35 -8.06
CA MET A 183 -13.86 1.78 -8.27
C MET A 183 -15.14 2.32 -7.63
N LEU A 184 -16.25 1.58 -7.71
CA LEU A 184 -17.53 1.97 -7.08
C LEU A 184 -17.46 1.89 -5.55
N ASP A 185 -16.78 0.87 -5.02
CA ASP A 185 -16.56 0.71 -3.59
C ASP A 185 -15.66 1.82 -3.05
N LEU A 186 -14.55 2.08 -3.75
CA LEU A 186 -13.62 3.17 -3.42
C LEU A 186 -14.33 4.53 -3.43
N SER A 187 -15.11 4.83 -4.47
CA SER A 187 -15.80 6.12 -4.58
C SER A 187 -16.76 6.35 -3.42
N THR A 188 -17.55 5.32 -3.08
CA THR A 188 -18.47 5.34 -1.93
C THR A 188 -17.71 5.58 -0.61
N LEU A 189 -16.54 4.96 -0.45
CA LEU A 189 -15.74 5.12 0.75
C LEU A 189 -15.10 6.51 0.85
N ILE A 190 -14.63 7.08 -0.26
CA ILE A 190 -14.09 8.45 -0.32
C ILE A 190 -15.17 9.47 0.07
N GLU A 191 -16.37 9.38 -0.50
CA GLU A 191 -17.50 10.25 -0.16
C GLU A 191 -17.85 10.18 1.32
N ARG A 192 -18.00 8.96 1.87
CA ARG A 192 -18.40 8.76 3.26
C ARG A 192 -17.35 9.17 4.28
N SER A 193 -16.07 9.10 3.90
CA SER A 193 -14.96 9.45 4.80
C SER A 193 -14.52 10.90 4.67
N GLY A 194 -14.91 11.60 3.59
CA GLY A 194 -14.39 12.93 3.29
C GLY A 194 -12.89 12.89 2.99
N THR A 195 -12.37 11.80 2.41
CA THR A 195 -10.95 11.68 2.12
C THR A 195 -10.53 12.72 1.08
N GLN A 196 -9.65 13.64 1.48
CA GLN A 196 -9.15 14.75 0.64
C GLN A 196 -7.65 14.66 0.36
N ARG A 197 -6.99 13.60 0.83
CA ARG A 197 -5.54 13.44 0.74
C ARG A 197 -5.17 12.12 0.10
N LEU A 198 -4.23 12.19 -0.84
CA LEU A 198 -3.54 11.05 -1.42
C LEU A 198 -2.02 11.23 -1.24
N VAL A 199 -1.34 10.15 -0.90
CA VAL A 199 0.12 10.07 -0.86
C VAL A 199 0.58 9.00 -1.84
N VAL A 200 1.42 9.38 -2.80
CA VAL A 200 2.04 8.47 -3.76
C VAL A 200 3.47 8.18 -3.30
N MET A 201 3.77 6.91 -3.09
CA MET A 201 5.09 6.41 -2.71
C MET A 201 5.90 6.00 -3.94
N ASN A 202 7.21 5.81 -3.75
CA ASN A 202 8.13 5.29 -4.78
C ASN A 202 8.20 3.76 -4.77
#